data_AF-A0A6P8ISS5-F1
#
_entry.id   AF-A0A6P8ISS5-F1
#
_cell.length_a   1.000
_cell.length_b   1.000
_cell.length_c   1.000
_cell.angle_alpha   90.00
_cell.angle_beta   90.00
_cell.angle_gamma   90.00
#
_symmetry.space_group_name_H-M   'P 1'
#
loop_
_entity.id
_entity.type
_entity.pdbx_description
1 polymer ?
#
loop_
_entity_poly.entity_id
_entity_poly.type
_entity_poly.pdbx_seq_one_letter_code
_entity_poly.pdbx_strand_id
1 'polypeptide(L)'
;MKTHSFYLPSGSNISVRNDLYTFLRPLGSSWYHINEVHGSSIARSTRKNGNGKSEGNGSLHQFRRVMKQFVSGSKDLGSDVKRLVAIRKKLRASGKDWNALTVDETLHLHQMKSDLLKTLPAVFVFCIPFIGYAAPLIAFMYPKHLLSHHYWLPSQEEKFIKHDAAKRRSHYLPLVREVGRYALQEKGKEPGKEYEKLFDVSIKTINKGHPTNEELLKSSDKFTEDKLGFNELPKFHLKKLSQAWLIFPWLPRRLLRGNLKRRITAIRKEDFALKREGLETLDDQKIRRLCHRRGLDVSNLDTEALKKWLMEWVELSTSASGQGDSFLAHIAVYKTMNYHRHPASPTSPSS
;
A
#
# COMPACT_ATOMS: atom_id res chain seq x y z
N MET A 1 -60.50 -43.51 -1.73
CA MET A 1 -59.15 -43.18 -1.19
C MET A 1 -58.88 -41.70 -1.41
N LYS A 2 -58.17 -41.10 -0.45
CA LYS A 2 -57.86 -39.68 -0.17
C LYS A 2 -57.50 -38.76 -1.37
N THR A 3 -58.23 -37.64 -1.45
CA THR A 3 -57.83 -36.21 -1.63
C THR A 3 -56.47 -35.85 -2.26
N HIS A 4 -56.45 -34.99 -3.29
CA HIS A 4 -56.20 -33.53 -3.13
C HIS A 4 -56.30 -32.75 -4.46
N SER A 5 -56.83 -31.54 -4.32
CA SER A 5 -57.10 -30.52 -5.33
C SER A 5 -55.82 -29.91 -5.93
N PHE A 6 -55.77 -29.77 -7.26
CA PHE A 6 -54.83 -28.91 -7.99
C PHE A 6 -55.64 -27.83 -8.72
N TYR A 7 -55.52 -26.58 -8.28
CA TYR A 7 -56.01 -25.41 -9.02
C TYR A 7 -54.84 -24.81 -9.81
N LEU A 8 -54.97 -24.79 -11.14
CA LEU A 8 -54.38 -23.77 -12.02
C LEU A 8 -55.44 -22.65 -12.16
N PRO A 9 -55.06 -21.40 -12.44
CA PRO A 9 -55.08 -21.00 -13.86
C PRO A 9 -54.09 -19.88 -14.28
N SER A 10 -53.84 -19.83 -15.59
CA SER A 10 -53.65 -18.63 -16.46
C SER A 10 -52.47 -17.69 -16.15
N GLY A 11 -51.66 -17.18 -17.07
CA GLY A 11 -51.76 -17.00 -18.51
C GLY A 11 -50.92 -15.75 -18.85
N SER A 12 -49.92 -15.94 -19.72
CA SER A 12 -49.20 -14.97 -20.55
C SER A 12 -49.24 -13.46 -20.20
N ASN A 13 -48.05 -12.89 -19.91
CA ASN A 13 -47.55 -11.76 -20.70
C ASN A 13 -46.05 -11.53 -20.46
N ILE A 14 -45.27 -11.75 -21.50
CA ILE A 14 -43.88 -11.30 -21.65
C ILE A 14 -43.96 -9.80 -21.92
N SER A 15 -43.49 -8.98 -20.97
CA SER A 15 -43.17 -7.58 -21.22
C SER A 15 -41.71 -7.34 -20.87
N VAL A 16 -40.88 -7.38 -21.91
CA VAL A 16 -39.55 -6.79 -21.93
C VAL A 16 -39.74 -5.30 -22.13
N ARG A 17 -39.53 -4.48 -21.09
CA ARG A 17 -38.93 -3.13 -21.22
C ARG A 17 -38.70 -2.45 -19.88
N ASN A 18 -37.47 -1.95 -19.76
CA ASN A 18 -37.05 -0.72 -19.11
C ASN A 18 -37.17 -0.61 -17.58
N ASP A 19 -36.07 -0.96 -16.90
CA ASP A 19 -35.57 -0.17 -15.78
C ASP A 19 -34.08 0.11 -15.97
N LEU A 20 -33.82 0.98 -16.95
CA LEU A 20 -32.53 1.59 -17.27
C LEU A 20 -32.35 2.93 -16.51
N TYR A 21 -32.88 3.05 -15.29
CA TYR A 21 -32.74 4.25 -14.46
C TYR A 21 -32.67 3.94 -12.96
N THR A 22 -31.53 3.41 -12.52
CA THR A 22 -31.04 3.65 -11.14
C THR A 22 -29.54 3.95 -11.09
N PHE A 23 -28.97 4.27 -12.26
CA PHE A 23 -27.70 4.98 -12.38
C PHE A 23 -28.01 6.47 -12.34
N LEU A 24 -27.92 7.08 -11.16
CA LEU A 24 -27.57 8.47 -10.87
C LEU A 24 -27.89 8.73 -9.39
N ARG A 25 -27.09 8.14 -8.49
CA ARG A 25 -26.92 8.69 -7.14
C ARG A 25 -25.77 9.68 -7.18
N PRO A 26 -25.91 10.91 -6.62
CA PRO A 26 -24.91 11.95 -6.79
C PRO A 26 -23.59 11.56 -6.12
N LEU A 27 -22.51 12.02 -6.74
CA LEU A 27 -21.13 12.03 -6.24
C LEU A 27 -21.07 12.69 -4.85
N GLY A 28 -21.32 11.93 -3.78
CA GLY A 28 -21.49 12.56 -2.47
C GLY A 28 -21.36 11.66 -1.26
N SER A 29 -20.64 10.53 -1.31
CA SER A 29 -20.44 9.71 -0.10
C SER A 29 -19.05 9.12 0.07
N SER A 30 -18.23 9.05 -0.99
CA SER A 30 -16.84 8.56 -0.88
C SER A 30 -15.83 9.65 -0.50
N TRP A 31 -16.18 10.93 -0.62
CA TRP A 31 -15.35 12.06 -0.19
C TRP A 31 -15.57 12.43 1.29
N TYR A 32 -16.66 11.98 1.92
CA TYR A 32 -16.99 12.35 3.29
C TYR A 32 -16.13 11.67 4.36
N HIS A 33 -15.41 10.60 4.02
CA HIS A 33 -14.38 10.02 4.91
C HIS A 33 -12.99 10.66 4.75
N ILE A 34 -12.82 11.69 3.91
CA ILE A 34 -11.56 12.45 3.77
C ILE A 34 -11.48 13.61 4.78
N ASN A 35 -12.61 13.99 5.40
CA ASN A 35 -12.70 15.18 6.26
C ASN A 35 -12.39 14.94 7.75
N GLU A 36 -12.18 13.71 8.21
CA GLU A 36 -11.94 13.45 9.65
C GLU A 36 -10.49 13.65 10.12
N VAL A 37 -9.56 14.03 9.23
CA VAL A 37 -8.14 14.25 9.58
C VAL A 37 -7.74 15.73 9.58
N HIS A 38 -8.65 16.64 9.22
CA HIS A 38 -8.31 18.04 8.89
C HIS A 38 -8.70 19.10 9.92
N GLY A 39 -8.89 18.75 11.20
CA GLY A 39 -9.40 19.70 12.19
C GLY A 39 -8.65 19.86 13.52
N SER A 40 -7.60 19.10 13.82
CA SER A 40 -7.17 18.95 15.23
C SER A 40 -5.80 19.53 15.62
N SER A 41 -5.17 20.37 14.79
CA SER A 41 -3.95 21.09 15.22
C SER A 41 -4.06 22.61 15.26
N ILE A 42 -5.26 23.18 15.13
CA ILE A 42 -5.45 24.65 15.17
C ILE A 42 -6.39 25.10 16.31
N ALA A 43 -7.10 24.21 17.00
CA ALA A 43 -8.04 24.60 18.06
C ALA A 43 -7.70 24.00 19.44
N ARG A 44 -6.65 24.51 20.10
CA ARG A 44 -6.61 24.57 21.58
C ARG A 44 -5.52 25.54 22.10
N SER A 45 -5.85 26.82 22.12
CA SER A 45 -5.42 27.71 23.21
C SER A 45 -6.27 28.99 23.17
N THR A 46 -7.51 28.90 23.60
CA THR A 46 -8.26 30.07 24.06
C THR A 46 -8.33 30.00 25.58
N ARG A 47 -7.18 30.25 26.23
CA ARG A 47 -7.17 30.69 27.62
C ARG A 47 -7.25 32.21 27.57
N LYS A 48 -8.43 32.75 27.87
CA LYS A 48 -8.68 34.19 28.01
C LYS A 48 -7.83 34.67 29.19
N ASN A 49 -6.77 35.43 28.90
CA ASN A 49 -6.16 36.33 29.87
C ASN A 49 -5.71 37.57 29.11
N GLY A 50 -6.23 38.73 29.52
CA GLY A 50 -5.96 40.00 28.86
C GLY A 50 -4.51 40.43 29.07
N ASN A 51 -3.86 40.85 27.99
CA ASN A 51 -3.24 42.17 27.85
C ASN A 51 -2.73 42.31 26.40
N GLY A 52 -2.78 43.53 25.86
CA GLY A 52 -2.47 43.79 24.46
C GLY A 52 -1.00 43.56 24.06
N LYS A 53 -0.80 43.46 22.74
CA LYS A 53 0.45 43.45 21.95
C LYS A 53 1.22 42.12 21.90
N SER A 54 0.95 41.30 20.87
CA SER A 54 1.96 40.67 19.98
C SER A 54 1.30 39.65 19.02
N GLU A 55 0.57 40.10 18.00
CA GLU A 55 0.03 39.20 16.95
C GLU A 55 0.84 39.21 15.63
N GLY A 56 1.72 40.20 15.42
CA GLY A 56 2.51 40.31 14.18
C GLY A 56 3.71 39.37 14.06
N ASN A 57 4.32 38.97 15.18
CA ASN A 57 5.58 38.20 15.17
C ASN A 57 5.35 36.68 14.99
N GLY A 58 4.18 36.18 15.43
CA GLY A 58 3.83 34.76 15.33
C GLY A 58 3.56 34.29 13.90
N SER A 59 2.85 35.10 13.11
CA SER A 59 2.51 34.79 11.70
C SER A 59 3.75 34.78 10.81
N LEU A 60 4.61 35.80 10.92
CA LEU A 60 5.87 35.87 10.17
C LEU A 60 6.84 34.76 10.56
N HIS A 61 6.91 34.40 11.84
CA HIS A 61 7.71 33.26 12.30
C HIS A 61 7.19 31.93 11.72
N GLN A 62 5.87 31.72 11.69
CA GLN A 62 5.25 30.55 11.05
C GLN A 62 5.50 30.51 9.55
N PHE A 63 5.33 31.64 8.85
CA PHE A 63 5.64 31.76 7.41
C PHE A 63 7.10 31.45 7.12
N ARG A 64 8.04 32.03 7.88
CA ARG A 64 9.48 31.75 7.76
C ARG A 64 9.79 30.28 7.98
N ARG A 65 9.15 29.63 8.95
CA ARG A 65 9.31 28.19 9.20
C ARG A 65 8.87 27.34 8.00
N VAL A 66 7.70 27.65 7.42
CA VAL A 66 7.17 26.96 6.23
C VAL A 66 8.08 27.17 5.03
N MET A 67 8.51 28.41 4.79
CA MET A 67 9.42 28.74 3.68
C MET A 67 10.77 28.05 3.84
N LYS A 68 11.34 28.00 5.06
CA LYS A 68 12.59 27.29 5.34
C LYS A 68 12.46 25.80 5.01
N GLN A 69 11.34 25.16 5.39
CA GLN A 69 11.08 23.77 5.05
C GLN A 69 10.99 23.56 3.54
N PHE A 70 10.32 24.45 2.81
CA PHE A 70 10.17 24.35 1.37
C PHE A 70 11.50 24.54 0.61
N VAL A 71 12.32 25.49 1.04
CA VAL A 71 13.65 25.74 0.47
C VAL A 71 14.56 24.54 0.75
N SER A 72 14.58 24.03 1.99
CA SER A 72 15.34 22.82 2.34
C SER A 72 14.88 21.63 1.50
N GLY A 73 13.57 21.36 1.46
CA GLY A 73 13.01 20.24 0.70
C GLY A 73 13.29 20.33 -0.80
N SER A 74 13.35 21.54 -1.37
CA SER A 74 13.71 21.74 -2.78
C SER A 74 15.20 21.47 -3.05
N LYS A 75 16.08 21.88 -2.13
CA LYS A 75 17.51 21.56 -2.20
C LYS A 75 17.74 20.05 -2.12
N ASP A 76 17.09 19.40 -1.17
CA ASP A 76 17.19 17.95 -0.94
C ASP A 76 16.64 17.16 -2.14
N LEU A 77 15.49 17.57 -2.67
CA LEU A 77 14.92 17.01 -3.91
C LEU A 77 15.90 17.17 -5.09
N GLY A 78 16.54 18.33 -5.22
CA GLY A 78 17.53 18.59 -6.26
C GLY A 78 18.73 17.66 -6.19
N SER A 79 19.30 17.45 -5.00
CA SER A 79 20.38 16.46 -4.81
C SER A 79 19.93 15.05 -5.14
N ASP A 80 18.70 14.69 -4.76
CA ASP A 80 18.17 13.35 -4.99
C ASP A 80 17.87 13.07 -6.46
N VAL A 81 17.45 14.09 -7.22
CA VAL A 81 17.33 14.01 -8.68
C VAL A 81 18.70 13.82 -9.34
N LYS A 82 19.74 14.55 -8.90
CA LYS A 82 21.11 14.36 -9.42
C LYS A 82 21.59 12.93 -9.15
N ARG A 83 21.38 12.42 -7.92
CA ARG A 83 21.70 11.04 -7.55
C ARG A 83 20.93 10.03 -8.41
N LEU A 84 19.63 10.24 -8.63
CA LEU A 84 18.80 9.41 -9.51
C LEU A 84 19.37 9.33 -10.94
N VAL A 85 19.81 10.46 -11.50
CA VAL A 85 20.44 10.50 -12.84
C VAL A 85 21.75 9.72 -12.86
N ALA A 86 22.60 9.89 -11.84
CA ALA A 86 23.85 9.15 -11.71
C ALA A 86 23.61 7.62 -11.64
N ILE A 87 22.67 7.17 -10.81
CA ILE A 87 22.34 5.75 -10.69
C ILE A 87 21.77 5.20 -12.03
N ARG A 88 20.93 5.98 -12.73
CA ARG A 88 20.44 5.59 -14.07
C ARG A 88 21.57 5.47 -15.09
N LYS A 89 22.57 6.35 -15.03
CA LYS A 89 23.77 6.27 -15.88
C LYS A 89 24.56 5.00 -15.56
N LYS A 90 24.79 4.70 -14.27
CA LYS A 90 25.43 3.46 -13.80
C LYS A 90 24.70 2.22 -14.30
N LEU A 91 23.38 2.17 -14.13
CA LEU A 91 22.55 1.04 -14.59
C LEU A 91 22.56 0.86 -16.11
N ARG A 92 22.66 1.94 -16.89
CA ARG A 92 22.81 1.85 -18.35
C ARG A 92 24.19 1.32 -18.74
N ALA A 93 25.23 1.76 -18.06
CA ALA A 93 26.60 1.31 -18.29
C ALA A 93 26.79 -0.18 -17.95
N SER A 94 26.09 -0.70 -16.93
CA SER A 94 26.10 -2.13 -16.56
C SER A 94 25.18 -3.01 -17.41
N GLY A 95 24.68 -2.53 -18.56
CA GLY A 95 23.77 -3.32 -19.40
C GLY A 95 22.39 -3.60 -18.76
N LYS A 96 21.94 -2.74 -17.84
CA LYS A 96 20.73 -2.90 -17.01
C LYS A 96 20.81 -4.04 -15.99
N ASP A 97 22.01 -4.44 -15.61
CA ASP A 97 22.20 -5.36 -14.49
C ASP A 97 21.86 -4.66 -13.15
N TRP A 98 20.84 -5.19 -12.47
CA TRP A 98 20.39 -4.71 -11.17
C TRP A 98 21.29 -5.17 -10.02
N ASN A 99 22.12 -6.20 -10.23
CA ASN A 99 23.05 -6.67 -9.23
C ASN A 99 24.20 -5.68 -8.98
N ALA A 100 24.49 -4.83 -9.97
CA ALA A 100 25.48 -3.76 -9.87
C ALA A 100 25.05 -2.58 -8.97
N LEU A 101 23.78 -2.52 -8.56
CA LEU A 101 23.25 -1.44 -7.73
C LEU A 101 23.20 -1.84 -6.27
N THR A 102 23.55 -0.92 -5.38
CA THR A 102 23.41 -1.16 -3.93
C THR A 102 21.94 -1.17 -3.49
N VAL A 103 21.66 -1.63 -2.26
CA VAL A 103 20.33 -1.50 -1.64
C VAL A 103 19.85 -0.06 -1.70
N ASP A 104 20.71 0.87 -1.27
CA ASP A 104 20.38 2.29 -1.21
C ASP A 104 20.11 2.88 -2.58
N GLU A 105 20.93 2.55 -3.58
CA GLU A 105 20.70 2.99 -4.95
C GLU A 105 19.38 2.44 -5.52
N THR A 106 19.09 1.16 -5.26
CA THR A 106 17.87 0.49 -5.73
C THR A 106 16.62 1.08 -5.09
N LEU A 107 16.65 1.35 -3.78
CA LEU A 107 15.57 2.00 -3.06
C LEU A 107 15.35 3.42 -3.56
N HIS A 108 16.44 4.18 -3.71
CA HIS A 108 16.42 5.56 -4.19
C HIS A 108 15.75 5.68 -5.55
N LEU A 109 16.13 4.80 -6.50
CA LEU A 109 15.55 4.77 -7.84
C LEU A 109 14.03 4.61 -7.85
N HIS A 110 13.50 3.72 -7.01
CA HIS A 110 12.08 3.40 -6.98
C HIS A 110 11.26 4.44 -6.21
N GLN A 111 11.78 4.94 -5.08
CA GLN A 111 11.13 5.99 -4.29
C GLN A 111 11.02 7.29 -5.11
N MET A 112 12.13 7.74 -5.70
CA MET A 112 12.17 9.00 -6.44
C MET A 112 11.27 9.03 -7.67
N LYS A 113 11.09 7.91 -8.37
CA LYS A 113 10.15 7.85 -9.50
C LYS A 113 8.71 8.13 -9.06
N SER A 114 8.30 7.59 -7.93
CA SER A 114 6.96 7.81 -7.37
C SER A 114 6.79 9.26 -6.94
N ASP A 115 7.80 9.81 -6.27
CA ASP A 115 7.72 11.16 -5.72
C ASP A 115 7.78 12.25 -6.81
N LEU A 116 8.59 12.06 -7.86
CA LEU A 116 8.59 12.97 -9.02
C LEU A 116 7.27 12.94 -9.80
N LEU A 117 6.64 11.77 -9.92
CA LEU A 117 5.36 11.67 -10.65
C LEU A 117 4.22 12.37 -9.89
N LYS A 118 4.29 12.40 -8.55
CA LYS A 118 3.34 13.12 -7.69
C LYS A 118 3.50 14.63 -7.76
N THR A 119 4.74 15.13 -7.85
CA THR A 119 5.01 16.57 -7.87
C THR A 119 4.84 17.20 -9.27
N LEU A 120 4.96 16.40 -10.33
CA LEU A 120 4.89 16.88 -11.71
C LEU A 120 3.60 17.67 -12.05
N PRO A 121 2.38 17.23 -11.65
CA PRO A 121 1.18 18.01 -11.91
C PRO A 121 1.19 19.37 -11.23
N ALA A 122 1.69 19.45 -9.98
CA ALA A 122 1.77 20.70 -9.24
C ALA A 122 2.75 21.68 -9.92
N VAL A 123 3.90 21.18 -10.39
CA VAL A 123 4.88 21.96 -11.15
C VAL A 123 4.28 22.47 -12.47
N PHE A 124 3.56 21.61 -13.20
CA PHE A 124 2.91 22.00 -14.45
C PHE A 124 1.87 23.11 -14.25
N VAL A 125 1.00 22.98 -13.24
CA VAL A 125 0.00 24.01 -12.90
C VAL A 125 0.66 25.30 -12.46
N PHE A 126 1.75 25.21 -11.69
CA PHE A 126 2.51 26.38 -11.24
C PHE A 126 3.07 27.22 -12.41
N CYS A 127 3.46 26.58 -13.52
CA CYS A 127 3.96 27.26 -14.72
C CYS A 127 2.87 28.04 -15.50
N ILE A 128 1.58 27.84 -15.21
CA ILE A 128 0.49 28.52 -15.91
C ILE A 128 0.23 29.88 -15.24
N PRO A 129 0.33 31.01 -15.97
CA PRO A 129 0.01 32.33 -15.42
C PRO A 129 -1.40 32.39 -14.80
N PHE A 130 -1.57 33.18 -13.73
CA PHE A 130 -2.80 33.34 -12.93
C PHE A 130 -3.26 32.08 -12.16
N ILE A 131 -3.31 30.91 -12.78
CA ILE A 131 -3.71 29.64 -12.15
C ILE A 131 -2.59 29.14 -11.20
N GLY A 132 -1.33 29.36 -11.57
CA GLY A 132 -0.17 28.89 -10.83
C GLY A 132 -0.07 29.41 -9.39
N TYR A 133 -0.66 30.57 -9.08
CA TYR A 133 -0.71 31.10 -7.72
C TYR A 133 -1.55 30.23 -6.76
N ALA A 134 -2.51 29.46 -7.29
CA ALA A 134 -3.26 28.49 -6.48
C ALA A 134 -2.49 27.19 -6.23
N ALA A 135 -1.48 26.86 -7.05
CA ALA A 135 -0.77 25.59 -6.95
C ALA A 135 -0.09 25.36 -5.58
N PRO A 136 0.61 26.35 -4.96
CA PRO A 136 1.12 26.21 -3.61
C PRO A 136 0.02 25.95 -2.59
N LEU A 137 -1.11 26.67 -2.66
CA LEU A 137 -2.24 26.50 -1.74
C LEU A 137 -2.81 25.07 -1.81
N ILE A 138 -3.05 24.57 -3.03
CA ILE A 138 -3.56 23.22 -3.26
C ILE A 138 -2.53 22.17 -2.80
N ALA A 139 -1.24 22.40 -3.06
CA ALA A 139 -0.17 21.50 -2.61
C ALA A 139 -0.07 21.41 -1.08
N PHE A 140 -0.30 22.52 -0.36
CA PHE A 140 -0.37 22.54 1.10
C PHE A 140 -1.62 21.86 1.66
N MET A 141 -2.74 21.85 0.92
CA MET A 141 -3.95 21.13 1.32
C MET A 141 -3.84 19.62 1.10
N TYR A 142 -3.09 19.18 0.07
CA TYR A 142 -2.93 17.76 -0.26
C TYR A 142 -1.44 17.33 -0.31
N PRO A 143 -0.69 17.53 0.79
CA PRO A 143 0.77 17.34 0.82
C PRO A 143 1.17 15.90 0.46
N LYS A 144 0.37 14.91 0.87
CA LYS A 144 0.64 13.49 0.59
C LYS A 144 0.60 13.14 -0.91
N HIS A 145 -0.24 13.84 -1.67
CA HIS A 145 -0.51 13.53 -3.07
C HIS A 145 0.30 14.39 -4.02
N LEU A 146 0.60 15.62 -3.63
CA LEU A 146 1.21 16.63 -4.51
C LEU A 146 2.65 16.98 -4.13
N LEU A 147 3.07 16.70 -2.90
CA LEU A 147 4.42 16.97 -2.44
C LEU A 147 5.22 15.67 -2.28
N SER A 148 6.51 15.75 -2.58
CA SER A 148 7.48 14.72 -2.22
C SER A 148 7.64 14.63 -0.71
N HIS A 149 8.11 13.48 -0.22
CA HIS A 149 8.36 13.25 1.20
C HIS A 149 9.35 14.27 1.82
N HIS A 150 10.26 14.87 1.03
CA HIS A 150 11.18 15.93 1.48
C HIS A 150 10.47 17.16 2.04
N TYR A 151 9.23 17.42 1.60
CA TYR A 151 8.47 18.58 2.03
C TYR A 151 7.60 18.30 3.26
N TRP A 152 7.48 17.05 3.69
CA TRP A 152 6.63 16.67 4.81
C TRP A 152 7.35 16.93 6.14
N LEU A 153 6.60 17.37 7.14
CA LEU A 153 7.10 17.39 8.52
C LEU A 153 7.15 15.97 9.08
N PRO A 154 8.05 15.65 10.03
CA PRO A 154 8.11 14.34 10.66
C PRO A 154 6.76 13.89 11.27
N SER A 155 6.04 14.83 11.88
CA SER A 155 4.70 14.57 12.44
C SER A 155 3.61 14.32 11.38
N GLN A 156 3.81 14.79 10.14
CA GLN A 156 2.93 14.47 9.01
C GLN A 156 3.24 13.08 8.45
N GLU A 157 4.52 12.74 8.33
CA GLU A 157 4.96 11.42 7.85
C GLU A 157 4.34 10.30 8.71
N GLU A 158 4.42 10.42 10.03
CA GLU A 158 3.84 9.43 10.95
C GLU A 158 2.32 9.29 10.78
N LYS A 159 1.60 10.42 10.65
CA LYS A 159 0.16 10.41 10.38
C LYS A 159 -0.16 9.72 9.05
N PHE A 160 0.62 9.97 8.00
CA PHE A 160 0.42 9.35 6.70
C PHE A 160 0.69 7.85 6.71
N ILE A 161 1.71 7.41 7.45
CA ILE A 161 2.02 5.99 7.68
C ILE A 161 0.84 5.30 8.35
N LYS A 162 0.33 5.88 9.46
CA LYS A 162 -0.81 5.33 10.21
C LYS A 162 -2.08 5.29 9.37
N HIS A 163 -2.36 6.36 8.63
CA HIS A 163 -3.49 6.43 7.70
C HIS A 163 -3.39 5.35 6.61
N ASP A 164 -2.20 5.15 6.03
CA ASP A 164 -1.98 4.11 5.03
C ASP A 164 -2.17 2.71 5.59
N ALA A 165 -1.64 2.44 6.78
CA ALA A 165 -1.83 1.17 7.46
C ALA A 165 -3.32 0.87 7.71
N ALA A 166 -4.08 1.85 8.22
CA ALA A 166 -5.52 1.72 8.43
C ALA A 166 -6.28 1.46 7.13
N LYS A 167 -5.95 2.21 6.07
CA LYS A 167 -6.54 2.04 4.73
C LYS A 167 -6.29 0.64 4.18
N ARG A 168 -5.05 0.14 4.26
CA ARG A 168 -4.70 -1.22 3.84
C ARG A 168 -5.45 -2.27 4.64
N ARG A 169 -5.48 -2.15 5.97
CA ARG A 169 -6.12 -3.09 6.90
C ARG A 169 -7.60 -3.32 6.57
N SER A 170 -8.32 -2.28 6.16
CA SER A 170 -9.73 -2.37 5.75
C SER A 170 -9.98 -3.34 4.57
N HIS A 171 -8.94 -3.64 3.78
CA HIS A 171 -9.01 -4.51 2.61
C HIS A 171 -8.40 -5.90 2.81
N TYR A 172 -7.66 -6.13 3.90
CA TYR A 172 -6.93 -7.39 4.12
C TYR A 172 -7.86 -8.58 4.37
N LEU A 173 -8.73 -8.50 5.37
CA LEU A 173 -9.66 -9.59 5.68
C LEU A 173 -10.60 -9.93 4.51
N PRO A 174 -11.18 -8.96 3.76
CA PRO A 174 -11.94 -9.26 2.54
C PRO A 174 -11.13 -10.01 1.48
N LEU A 175 -9.85 -9.67 1.28
CA LEU A 175 -8.99 -10.37 0.32
C LEU A 175 -8.71 -11.81 0.76
N VAL A 176 -8.34 -12.03 2.03
CA VAL A 176 -8.09 -13.38 2.58
C VAL A 176 -9.34 -14.25 2.50
N ARG A 177 -10.51 -13.70 2.84
CA ARG A 177 -11.80 -14.43 2.72
C ARG A 177 -12.11 -14.80 1.28
N GLU A 178 -11.79 -13.94 0.32
CA GLU A 178 -12.06 -14.18 -1.09
C GLU A 178 -11.15 -15.28 -1.64
N VAL A 179 -9.86 -15.22 -1.33
CA VAL A 179 -8.90 -16.28 -1.69
C VAL A 179 -9.26 -17.61 -1.01
N GLY A 180 -9.66 -17.58 0.26
CA GLY A 180 -10.11 -18.79 0.98
C GLY A 180 -11.38 -19.39 0.39
N ARG A 181 -12.38 -18.58 0.02
CA ARG A 181 -13.58 -19.07 -0.67
C ARG A 181 -13.25 -19.68 -2.03
N TYR A 182 -12.33 -19.08 -2.77
CA TYR A 182 -11.86 -19.62 -4.03
C TYR A 182 -11.18 -20.98 -3.83
N ALA A 183 -10.25 -21.08 -2.87
CA ALA A 183 -9.58 -22.34 -2.55
C ALA A 183 -10.57 -23.44 -2.13
N LEU A 184 -11.61 -23.10 -1.35
CA LEU A 184 -12.68 -24.03 -1.00
C LEU A 184 -13.48 -24.50 -2.22
N GLN A 185 -13.77 -23.58 -3.15
CA GLN A 185 -14.52 -23.91 -4.37
C GLN A 185 -13.73 -24.80 -5.32
N GLU A 186 -12.41 -24.68 -5.36
CA GLU A 186 -11.55 -25.49 -6.24
C GLU A 186 -11.06 -26.79 -5.59
N LYS A 187 -11.29 -26.95 -4.28
CA LYS A 187 -10.92 -28.16 -3.54
C LYS A 187 -11.57 -29.41 -4.16
N GLY A 188 -10.73 -30.38 -4.56
CA GLY A 188 -11.16 -31.67 -5.12
C GLY A 188 -11.70 -31.63 -6.55
N LYS A 189 -11.62 -30.49 -7.27
CA LYS A 189 -12.11 -30.41 -8.66
C LYS A 189 -11.10 -30.88 -9.71
N GLU A 190 -9.83 -30.55 -9.54
CA GLU A 190 -8.77 -30.88 -10.49
C GLU A 190 -7.72 -31.79 -9.84
N PRO A 191 -7.52 -33.02 -10.36
CA PRO A 191 -6.45 -33.91 -9.90
C PRO A 191 -5.08 -33.23 -10.03
N GLY A 192 -4.28 -33.26 -8.96
CA GLY A 192 -2.95 -32.63 -8.92
C GLY A 192 -2.93 -31.14 -8.56
N LYS A 193 -4.09 -30.48 -8.42
CA LYS A 193 -4.18 -29.11 -7.89
C LYS A 193 -4.75 -29.08 -6.48
N GLU A 194 -3.88 -29.32 -5.51
CA GLU A 194 -4.25 -29.28 -4.09
C GLU A 194 -4.44 -27.84 -3.59
N TYR A 195 -5.69 -27.44 -3.42
CA TYR A 195 -6.07 -26.15 -2.83
C TYR A 195 -6.26 -26.22 -1.31
N GLU A 196 -6.15 -27.41 -0.69
CA GLU A 196 -6.28 -27.58 0.77
C GLU A 196 -5.36 -26.65 1.54
N LYS A 197 -4.07 -26.58 1.16
CA LYS A 197 -3.08 -25.76 1.88
C LYS A 197 -3.41 -24.28 1.82
N LEU A 198 -3.88 -23.78 0.68
CA LEU A 198 -4.28 -22.39 0.53
C LEU A 198 -5.55 -22.08 1.35
N PHE A 199 -6.50 -23.03 1.40
CA PHE A 199 -7.68 -22.93 2.24
C PHE A 199 -7.30 -22.90 3.73
N ASP A 200 -6.48 -23.83 4.19
CA ASP A 200 -6.02 -23.95 5.58
C ASP A 200 -5.31 -22.67 6.04
N VAL A 201 -4.39 -22.14 5.23
CA VAL A 201 -3.69 -20.88 5.50
C VAL A 201 -4.65 -19.69 5.57
N SER A 202 -5.68 -19.68 4.72
CA SER A 202 -6.72 -18.65 4.74
C SER A 202 -7.57 -18.72 6.01
N ILE A 203 -7.99 -19.91 6.43
CA ILE A 203 -8.74 -20.11 7.68
C ILE A 203 -7.88 -19.74 8.90
N LYS A 204 -6.63 -20.19 8.94
CA LYS A 204 -5.67 -19.80 9.99
C LYS A 204 -5.56 -18.28 10.12
N THR A 205 -5.41 -17.58 9.00
CA THR A 205 -5.30 -16.11 8.97
C THR A 205 -6.61 -15.42 9.38
N ILE A 206 -7.77 -15.95 8.97
CA ILE A 206 -9.09 -15.45 9.40
C ILE A 206 -9.28 -15.61 10.90
N ASN A 207 -8.80 -16.72 11.47
CA ASN A 207 -8.85 -17.04 12.90
C ASN A 207 -7.73 -16.35 13.71
N LYS A 208 -7.21 -15.23 13.21
CA LYS A 208 -6.17 -14.41 13.84
C LYS A 208 -4.79 -15.08 13.99
N GLY A 209 -4.57 -16.24 13.36
CA GLY A 209 -3.25 -16.84 13.27
C GLY A 209 -2.34 -16.07 12.31
N HIS A 210 -1.02 -16.23 12.50
CA HIS A 210 0.00 -15.70 11.59
C HIS A 210 0.66 -16.87 10.83
N PRO A 211 0.59 -16.90 9.48
CA PRO A 211 1.13 -18.00 8.70
C PRO A 211 2.66 -17.91 8.54
N THR A 212 3.34 -19.06 8.56
CA THR A 212 4.79 -19.15 8.38
C THR A 212 5.19 -19.01 6.91
N ASN A 213 6.46 -18.72 6.64
CA ASN A 213 6.97 -18.63 5.26
C ASN A 213 6.76 -19.96 4.50
N GLU A 214 7.00 -21.09 5.16
CA GLU A 214 6.80 -22.43 4.59
C GLU A 214 5.35 -22.70 4.21
N GLU A 215 4.40 -22.35 5.09
CA GLU A 215 2.96 -22.48 4.81
C GLU A 215 2.54 -21.65 3.60
N LEU A 216 3.06 -20.42 3.49
CA LEU A 216 2.77 -19.52 2.37
C LEU A 216 3.37 -20.04 1.05
N LEU A 217 4.62 -20.51 1.08
CA LEU A 217 5.32 -21.01 -0.11
C LEU A 217 4.68 -22.27 -0.69
N LYS A 218 4.05 -23.12 0.14
CA LYS A 218 3.32 -24.32 -0.33
C LYS A 218 2.13 -24.01 -1.23
N SER A 219 1.61 -22.78 -1.22
CA SER A 219 0.43 -22.38 -2.01
C SER A 219 0.77 -21.48 -3.21
N SER A 220 2.05 -21.39 -3.55
CA SER A 220 2.57 -20.35 -4.43
C SER A 220 2.33 -20.56 -5.93
N ASP A 221 2.32 -21.80 -6.36
CA ASP A 221 1.93 -22.27 -7.68
C ASP A 221 0.53 -21.76 -8.06
N LYS A 222 -0.39 -21.72 -7.07
CA LYS A 222 -1.78 -21.26 -7.24
C LYS A 222 -1.94 -19.81 -7.66
N PHE A 223 -0.87 -19.02 -7.62
CA PHE A 223 -0.88 -17.60 -8.00
C PHE A 223 -0.11 -17.31 -9.31
N THR A 224 0.46 -18.33 -9.96
CA THR A 224 1.27 -18.14 -11.17
C THR A 224 0.47 -18.47 -12.42
N GLU A 225 -0.04 -19.70 -12.50
CA GLU A 225 -0.70 -20.25 -13.69
C GLU A 225 -2.23 -20.41 -13.51
N ASP A 226 -2.68 -20.36 -12.27
CA ASP A 226 -4.08 -20.51 -11.90
C ASP A 226 -4.84 -19.17 -11.89
N LYS A 227 -6.14 -19.22 -11.57
CA LYS A 227 -7.06 -18.07 -11.62
C LYS A 227 -6.71 -16.93 -10.65
N LEU A 228 -5.82 -17.17 -9.67
CA LEU A 228 -5.28 -16.12 -8.80
C LEU A 228 -4.09 -15.38 -9.42
N GLY A 229 -3.64 -15.77 -10.61
CA GLY A 229 -2.67 -15.03 -11.40
C GLY A 229 -3.22 -13.69 -11.91
N PHE A 230 -2.36 -12.67 -12.01
CA PHE A 230 -2.75 -11.31 -12.41
C PHE A 230 -3.53 -11.20 -13.73
N ASN A 231 -3.35 -12.14 -14.65
CA ASN A 231 -4.05 -12.17 -15.94
C ASN A 231 -5.49 -12.66 -15.81
N GLU A 232 -5.73 -13.56 -14.86
CA GLU A 232 -7.02 -14.23 -14.67
C GLU A 232 -7.89 -13.51 -13.65
N LEU A 233 -7.29 -12.73 -12.73
CA LEU A 233 -8.04 -12.04 -11.68
C LEU A 233 -9.16 -11.15 -12.25
N PRO A 234 -10.38 -11.28 -11.69
CA PRO A 234 -11.48 -10.41 -12.06
C PRO A 234 -11.20 -8.97 -11.60
N LYS A 235 -11.79 -7.98 -12.30
CA LYS A 235 -11.53 -6.55 -12.05
C LYS A 235 -11.81 -6.14 -10.59
N PHE A 236 -12.83 -6.71 -9.97
CA PHE A 236 -13.18 -6.37 -8.59
C PHE A 236 -12.10 -6.84 -7.59
N HIS A 237 -11.50 -8.02 -7.81
CA HIS A 237 -10.39 -8.51 -7.00
C HIS A 237 -9.15 -7.63 -7.19
N LEU A 238 -8.79 -7.34 -8.45
CA LEU A 238 -7.69 -6.43 -8.78
C LEU A 238 -7.85 -5.06 -8.13
N LYS A 239 -9.08 -4.53 -8.05
CA LYS A 239 -9.39 -3.27 -7.37
C LYS A 239 -9.07 -3.36 -5.87
N LYS A 240 -9.56 -4.38 -5.16
CA LYS A 240 -9.29 -4.58 -3.73
C LYS A 240 -7.79 -4.78 -3.47
N LEU A 241 -7.13 -5.61 -4.26
CA LEU A 241 -5.70 -5.85 -4.16
C LEU A 241 -4.91 -4.57 -4.42
N SER A 242 -5.31 -3.78 -5.42
CA SER A 242 -4.71 -2.45 -5.67
C SER A 242 -4.86 -1.52 -4.46
N GLN A 243 -6.00 -1.52 -3.77
CA GLN A 243 -6.19 -0.72 -2.56
C GLN A 243 -5.31 -1.17 -1.40
N ALA A 244 -5.11 -2.48 -1.22
CA ALA A 244 -4.16 -3.06 -0.26
C ALA A 244 -2.69 -2.64 -0.54
N TRP A 245 -2.39 -2.32 -1.80
CA TRP A 245 -1.10 -1.79 -2.25
C TRP A 245 -1.08 -0.26 -2.43
N LEU A 246 -2.11 0.44 -1.96
CA LEU A 246 -2.27 1.91 -2.06
C LEU A 246 -2.24 2.46 -3.49
N ILE A 247 -2.61 1.63 -4.47
CA ILE A 247 -2.76 2.01 -5.87
C ILE A 247 -4.16 2.58 -6.09
N PHE A 248 -4.26 3.60 -6.96
CA PHE A 248 -5.52 4.25 -7.30
C PHE A 248 -6.54 3.25 -7.89
N PRO A 249 -7.71 3.04 -7.26
CA PRO A 249 -8.58 1.89 -7.57
C PRO A 249 -9.54 2.12 -8.74
N TRP A 250 -9.68 3.34 -9.24
CA TRP A 250 -10.62 3.70 -10.31
C TRP A 250 -10.01 3.58 -11.72
N LEU A 251 -8.90 2.85 -11.85
CA LEU A 251 -8.26 2.61 -13.14
C LEU A 251 -8.92 1.44 -13.90
N PRO A 252 -8.86 1.44 -15.23
CA PRO A 252 -9.14 0.27 -16.06
C PRO A 252 -8.34 -0.97 -15.62
N ARG A 253 -8.91 -2.17 -15.85
CA ARG A 253 -8.32 -3.48 -15.44
C ARG A 253 -6.85 -3.61 -15.85
N ARG A 254 -6.52 -3.25 -17.10
CA ARG A 254 -5.16 -3.30 -17.65
C ARG A 254 -4.17 -2.43 -16.85
N LEU A 255 -4.59 -1.23 -16.43
CA LEU A 255 -3.76 -0.31 -15.67
C LEU A 255 -3.62 -0.72 -14.20
N LEU A 256 -4.68 -1.22 -13.56
CA LEU A 256 -4.58 -1.80 -12.21
C LEU A 256 -3.54 -2.93 -12.18
N ARG A 257 -3.65 -3.87 -13.12
CA ARG A 257 -2.70 -4.97 -13.30
C ARG A 257 -1.28 -4.47 -13.55
N GLY A 258 -1.10 -3.53 -14.48
CA GLY A 258 0.21 -2.95 -14.79
C GLY A 258 0.84 -2.20 -13.61
N ASN A 259 0.04 -1.52 -12.80
CA ASN A 259 0.50 -0.81 -11.60
C ASN A 259 0.91 -1.79 -10.50
N LEU A 260 0.10 -2.83 -10.25
CA LEU A 260 0.45 -3.91 -9.33
C LEU A 260 1.75 -4.57 -9.75
N LYS A 261 1.86 -5.01 -11.02
CA LYS A 261 3.08 -5.63 -11.54
C LYS A 261 4.30 -4.75 -11.32
N ARG A 262 4.24 -3.48 -11.72
CA ARG A 262 5.34 -2.52 -11.51
C ARG A 262 5.69 -2.35 -10.02
N ARG A 263 4.69 -2.29 -9.14
CA ARG A 263 4.90 -2.16 -7.69
C ARG A 263 5.60 -3.39 -7.12
N ILE A 264 5.15 -4.58 -7.46
CA ILE A 264 5.71 -5.85 -6.96
C ILE A 264 7.11 -6.09 -7.52
N THR A 265 7.33 -5.87 -8.82
CA THR A 265 8.67 -5.98 -9.41
C THR A 265 9.67 -5.01 -8.77
N ALA A 266 9.24 -3.81 -8.40
CA ALA A 266 10.09 -2.87 -7.66
C ALA A 266 10.46 -3.39 -6.27
N ILE A 267 9.47 -3.93 -5.53
CA ILE A 267 9.69 -4.55 -4.22
C ILE A 267 10.66 -5.75 -4.33
N ARG A 268 10.47 -6.63 -5.31
CA ARG A 268 11.39 -7.77 -5.54
C ARG A 268 12.82 -7.35 -5.77
N LYS A 269 13.05 -6.36 -6.63
CA LYS A 269 14.41 -5.85 -6.89
C LYS A 269 15.08 -5.32 -5.63
N GLU A 270 14.31 -4.70 -4.75
CA GLU A 270 14.80 -4.24 -3.46
C GLU A 270 15.06 -5.39 -2.51
N ASP A 271 14.16 -6.38 -2.45
CA ASP A 271 14.34 -7.58 -1.62
C ASP A 271 15.57 -8.39 -2.05
N PHE A 272 15.86 -8.48 -3.35
CA PHE A 272 17.11 -9.07 -3.85
C PHE A 272 18.36 -8.30 -3.43
N ALA A 273 18.32 -6.97 -3.51
CA ALA A 273 19.42 -6.15 -3.02
C ALA A 273 19.61 -6.34 -1.50
N LEU A 274 18.51 -6.36 -0.73
CA LEU A 274 18.53 -6.57 0.73
C LEU A 274 19.08 -7.94 1.10
N LYS A 275 18.72 -8.98 0.36
CA LYS A 275 19.27 -10.33 0.56
C LYS A 275 20.78 -10.39 0.34
N ARG A 276 21.28 -9.65 -0.65
CA ARG A 276 22.71 -9.62 -0.98
C ARG A 276 23.54 -8.85 0.04
N GLU A 277 23.06 -7.70 0.51
CA GLU A 277 23.82 -6.83 1.42
C GLU A 277 23.55 -7.10 2.90
N GLY A 278 22.48 -7.81 3.22
CA GLY A 278 22.02 -8.01 4.59
C GLY A 278 21.29 -6.81 5.17
N LEU A 279 20.75 -6.98 6.38
CA LEU A 279 19.94 -5.95 7.06
C LEU A 279 20.72 -5.23 8.16
N GLU A 280 21.89 -5.74 8.56
CA GLU A 280 22.67 -5.28 9.73
C GLU A 280 23.14 -3.82 9.62
N THR A 281 23.40 -3.35 8.40
CA THR A 281 23.89 -1.99 8.14
C THR A 281 22.77 -0.96 7.99
N LEU A 282 21.51 -1.38 8.06
CA LEU A 282 20.36 -0.51 7.83
C LEU A 282 19.94 0.19 9.12
N ASP A 283 19.82 1.52 9.03
CA ASP A 283 19.23 2.34 10.07
C ASP A 283 17.77 1.96 10.39
N ASP A 284 17.38 2.08 11.65
CA ASP A 284 16.06 1.69 12.15
C ASP A 284 14.90 2.41 11.44
N GLN A 285 15.08 3.69 11.09
CA GLN A 285 14.06 4.44 10.33
C GLN A 285 13.92 3.88 8.91
N LYS A 286 15.02 3.45 8.29
CA LYS A 286 15.02 2.81 6.97
C LYS A 286 14.29 1.47 7.04
N ILE A 287 14.54 0.65 8.06
CA ILE A 287 13.85 -0.63 8.28
C ILE A 287 12.34 -0.41 8.46
N ARG A 288 11.95 0.55 9.30
CA ARG A 288 10.55 0.95 9.49
C ARG A 288 9.87 1.31 8.16
N ARG A 289 10.52 2.13 7.33
CA ARG A 289 10.00 2.51 6.01
C ARG A 289 9.89 1.30 5.08
N LEU A 290 10.89 0.42 5.06
CA LEU A 290 10.89 -0.80 4.26
C LEU A 290 9.71 -1.72 4.62
N CYS A 291 9.45 -1.94 5.91
CA CYS A 291 8.32 -2.73 6.39
C CYS A 291 6.97 -2.13 5.97
N HIS A 292 6.78 -0.82 6.21
CA HIS A 292 5.55 -0.12 5.80
C HIS A 292 5.30 -0.21 4.29
N ARG A 293 6.36 -0.10 3.49
CA ARG A 293 6.28 -0.13 2.04
C ARG A 293 5.69 -1.44 1.51
N ARG A 294 6.04 -2.55 2.18
CA ARG A 294 5.57 -3.93 1.92
C ARG A 294 4.18 -4.21 2.53
N GLY A 295 3.66 -3.30 3.35
CA GLY A 295 2.29 -3.32 3.84
C GLY A 295 2.13 -3.58 5.33
N LEU A 296 3.23 -3.67 6.08
CA LEU A 296 3.18 -3.84 7.53
C LEU A 296 2.67 -2.56 8.22
N ASP A 297 1.78 -2.71 9.20
CA ASP A 297 1.48 -1.63 10.13
C ASP A 297 2.60 -1.53 11.15
N VAL A 298 3.43 -0.51 10.99
CA VAL A 298 4.62 -0.30 11.83
C VAL A 298 4.32 0.49 13.10
N SER A 299 3.09 0.96 13.30
CA SER A 299 2.77 1.95 14.34
C SER A 299 3.04 1.44 15.76
N ASN A 300 2.86 0.14 16.00
CA ASN A 300 2.92 -0.48 17.33
C ASN A 300 3.98 -1.60 17.43
N LEU A 301 5.04 -1.52 16.62
CA LEU A 301 6.12 -2.51 16.60
C LEU A 301 7.45 -1.86 16.97
N ASP A 302 8.25 -2.57 17.76
CA ASP A 302 9.62 -2.18 18.08
C ASP A 302 10.59 -2.53 16.95
N THR A 303 11.80 -1.98 17.02
CA THR A 303 12.84 -2.20 16.01
C THR A 303 13.14 -3.69 15.80
N GLU A 304 13.19 -4.49 16.86
CA GLU A 304 13.50 -5.93 16.77
C GLU A 304 12.42 -6.70 16.00
N ALA A 305 11.13 -6.47 16.29
CA ALA A 305 10.04 -7.09 15.54
C ALA A 305 10.04 -6.63 14.07
N LEU A 306 10.35 -5.36 13.80
CA LEU A 306 10.46 -4.85 12.43
C LEU A 306 11.62 -5.51 11.67
N LYS A 307 12.79 -5.67 12.30
CA LYS A 307 13.95 -6.36 11.75
C LYS A 307 13.62 -7.82 11.43
N LYS A 308 13.06 -8.54 12.40
CA LYS A 308 12.64 -9.94 12.23
C LYS A 308 11.63 -10.10 11.11
N TRP A 309 10.58 -9.27 11.08
CA TRP A 309 9.58 -9.31 10.02
C TRP A 309 10.18 -9.05 8.64
N LEU A 310 11.08 -8.07 8.52
CA LEU A 310 11.70 -7.73 7.25
C LEU A 310 12.62 -8.86 6.76
N MET A 311 13.36 -9.50 7.66
CA MET A 311 14.19 -10.66 7.35
C MET A 311 13.33 -11.81 6.79
N GLU A 312 12.25 -12.17 7.49
CA GLU A 312 11.31 -13.20 7.03
C GLU A 312 10.63 -12.82 5.70
N TRP A 313 10.32 -11.53 5.49
CA TRP A 313 9.78 -11.05 4.23
C TRP A 313 10.77 -11.19 3.07
N VAL A 314 12.03 -10.79 3.27
CA VAL A 314 13.08 -10.84 2.24
C VAL A 314 13.37 -12.30 1.86
N GLU A 315 13.39 -13.19 2.84
CA GLU A 315 13.48 -14.63 2.59
C GLU A 315 12.30 -15.11 1.73
N LEU A 316 11.06 -14.84 2.16
CA LEU A 316 9.85 -15.26 1.45
C LEU A 316 9.80 -14.73 0.00
N SER A 317 10.06 -13.44 -0.18
CA SER A 317 9.98 -12.76 -1.48
C SER A 317 11.03 -13.23 -2.48
N THR A 318 12.24 -13.56 -2.00
CA THR A 318 13.33 -14.04 -2.85
C THR A 318 13.22 -15.53 -3.15
N SER A 319 12.76 -16.35 -2.20
CA SER A 319 12.44 -17.76 -2.43
C SER A 319 11.30 -17.92 -3.44
N ALA A 320 10.37 -16.98 -3.47
CA ALA A 320 9.27 -16.93 -4.42
C ALA A 320 9.63 -16.34 -5.80
N SER A 321 10.91 -16.20 -6.15
CA SER A 321 11.30 -15.54 -7.41
C SER A 321 10.83 -16.29 -8.68
N GLY A 322 10.58 -17.60 -8.59
CA GLY A 322 10.00 -18.39 -9.68
C GLY A 322 8.47 -18.35 -9.75
N GLN A 323 7.82 -17.84 -8.70
CA GLN A 323 6.35 -17.83 -8.56
C GLN A 323 5.86 -16.41 -8.88
N GLY A 324 4.85 -16.25 -9.72
CA GLY A 324 4.50 -14.98 -10.39
C GLY A 324 4.28 -13.76 -9.46
N ASP A 325 4.32 -12.54 -10.00
CA ASP A 325 4.12 -11.28 -9.23
C ASP A 325 2.79 -11.25 -8.45
N SER A 326 1.80 -12.04 -8.87
CA SER A 326 0.53 -12.17 -8.15
C SER A 326 0.72 -12.81 -6.77
N PHE A 327 1.58 -13.82 -6.64
CA PHE A 327 1.85 -14.49 -5.37
C PHE A 327 2.28 -13.47 -4.32
N LEU A 328 3.34 -12.73 -4.62
CA LEU A 328 3.91 -11.75 -3.68
C LEU A 328 2.91 -10.64 -3.33
N ALA A 329 2.05 -10.25 -4.29
CA ALA A 329 1.00 -9.27 -4.04
C ALA A 329 -0.04 -9.74 -3.01
N HIS A 330 -0.45 -11.00 -3.09
CA HIS A 330 -1.43 -11.58 -2.18
C HIS A 330 -0.80 -11.92 -0.83
N ILE A 331 0.35 -12.60 -0.81
CA ILE A 331 0.94 -13.05 0.47
C ILE A 331 1.42 -11.91 1.34
N ALA A 332 1.66 -10.72 0.79
CA ALA A 332 1.87 -9.51 1.60
C ALA A 332 0.71 -9.27 2.56
N VAL A 333 -0.52 -9.52 2.13
CA VAL A 333 -1.70 -9.40 2.98
C VAL A 333 -1.64 -10.43 4.11
N TYR A 334 -1.36 -11.69 3.80
CA TYR A 334 -1.27 -12.78 4.79
C TYR A 334 -0.14 -12.56 5.80
N LYS A 335 1.05 -12.17 5.32
CA LYS A 335 2.24 -11.97 6.14
C LYS A 335 2.15 -10.73 7.05
N THR A 336 1.37 -9.72 6.66
CA THR A 336 1.19 -8.50 7.44
C THR A 336 -0.02 -8.55 8.36
N MET A 337 -1.08 -9.28 7.96
CA MET A 337 -2.28 -9.45 8.76
C MET A 337 -1.97 -10.26 10.01
N ASN A 338 -2.49 -9.80 11.15
CA ASN A 338 -2.26 -10.38 12.48
C ASN A 338 -0.79 -10.43 12.93
N TYR A 339 0.14 -9.78 12.22
CA TYR A 339 1.50 -9.68 12.73
C TYR A 339 1.51 -8.76 13.96
N HIS A 340 1.89 -9.33 15.09
CA HIS A 340 2.15 -8.63 16.33
C HIS A 340 3.45 -9.19 16.92
N ARG A 341 4.06 -8.47 17.85
CA ARG A 341 5.19 -8.97 18.61
C ARG A 341 4.83 -10.35 19.18
N HIS A 342 5.61 -11.37 18.86
CA HIS A 342 5.57 -12.61 19.63
C HIS A 342 6.11 -12.27 21.02
N PRO A 343 5.42 -12.64 22.13
CA PRO A 343 6.04 -12.56 23.44
C PRO A 343 7.37 -13.31 23.35
N ALA A 344 8.45 -12.69 23.84
CA ALA A 344 9.75 -13.31 23.87
C ALA A 344 9.60 -14.71 24.45
N SER A 345 10.17 -15.72 23.78
CA SER A 345 10.38 -17.04 24.38
C SER A 345 10.99 -16.82 25.76
N PRO A 346 10.43 -17.39 26.84
CA PRO A 346 10.99 -17.21 28.17
C PRO A 346 12.44 -17.67 28.12
N THR A 347 13.35 -16.76 28.43
CA THR A 347 14.75 -17.07 28.68
C THR A 347 14.79 -18.23 29.66
N SER A 348 15.33 -19.36 29.22
CA SER A 348 15.67 -20.50 30.07
C SER A 348 16.42 -19.98 31.30
N PRO A 349 16.03 -20.39 32.52
CA PRO A 349 16.72 -19.94 33.72
C PRO A 349 18.18 -20.39 33.63
N SER A 350 19.09 -19.43 33.82
CA SER A 350 20.51 -19.70 34.04
C SER A 350 20.62 -20.73 35.16
N SER A 351 21.19 -21.89 34.83
CA SER A 351 21.57 -22.93 35.79
C SER A 351 22.86 -22.55 36.51
#